data_AF-A0A5C5CBT4-F1
#
_entry.id   AF-A0A5C5CBT4-F1
#
_cell.length_a   1.000
_cell.length_b   1.000
_cell.length_c   1.000
_cell.angle_alpha   90.00
_cell.angle_beta   90.00
_cell.angle_gamma   90.00
#
_symmetry.space_group_name_H-M   'P 1'
#
loop_
_entity.id
_entity.type
_entity.pdbx_description
1 polymer ?
#
loop_
_entity_poly.entity_id
_entity_poly.type
_entity_poly.pdbx_seq_one_letter_code
_entity_poly.pdbx_strand_id
1 'polypeptide(L)' 'MSDSQRKPRYILRPVVTPVADAQASESADQKPEATADPFLRPAQEDDDGYDPFSDRPPTPEPTFQEDPWR' A
#
# COMPACT_ATOMS: atom_id res chain seq x y z
N MET A 1 0.87 18.09 46.08
CA MET A 1 1.12 18.18 44.63
C MET A 1 1.15 16.78 44.04
N SER A 2 0.72 16.66 42.78
CA SER A 2 0.84 15.50 41.88
C SER A 2 -0.34 14.53 41.87
N ASP A 3 -1.45 15.00 41.31
CA ASP A 3 -2.40 14.12 40.62
C ASP A 3 -1.76 13.72 39.28
N SER A 4 -1.19 12.52 39.24
CA SER A 4 -0.50 12.00 38.05
C SER A 4 -1.55 11.56 37.04
N GLN A 5 -1.81 12.44 36.07
CA GLN A 5 -2.77 12.24 34.98
C GLN A 5 -2.40 10.97 34.18
N ARG A 6 -3.02 9.84 34.50
CA ARG A 6 -2.85 8.59 33.74
C ARG A 6 -3.49 8.75 32.36
N LYS A 7 -2.65 8.87 31.32
CA LYS A 7 -3.10 8.91 29.93
C LYS A 7 -3.54 7.50 29.50
N PRO A 8 -4.79 7.30 29.06
CA PRO A 8 -5.21 6.01 28.53
C PRO A 8 -4.41 5.72 27.26
N ARG A 9 -3.84 4.51 27.18
CA ARG A 9 -3.18 4.01 25.96
C ARG A 9 -4.27 3.38 25.10
N TYR A 10 -4.50 3.96 23.93
CA TYR A 10 -5.44 3.42 22.96
C TYR A 10 -4.71 2.52 21.97
N ILE A 11 -5.22 1.31 21.76
CA ILE A 11 -4.70 0.35 20.78
C ILE A 11 -5.82 0.10 19.78
N LEU A 12 -5.59 0.55 18.55
CA LEU A 12 -6.47 0.28 17.41
C LEU A 12 -6.28 -1.18 17.00
N ARG A 13 -7.31 -1.99 17.20
CA ARG A 13 -7.35 -3.36 16.66
C ARG A 13 -7.92 -3.27 15.25
N PRO A 14 -7.27 -3.85 14.23
CA PRO A 14 -7.84 -3.90 12.90
C PRO A 14 -9.14 -4.73 12.95
N VAL A 15 -10.21 -4.18 12.39
CA VAL A 15 -11.46 -4.91 12.18
C VAL A 15 -11.43 -5.40 10.74
N VAL A 16 -11.22 -6.69 10.56
CA VAL A 16 -11.31 -7.34 9.25
C VAL A 16 -12.67 -7.99 9.16
N THR A 17 -13.46 -7.63 8.15
CA THR A 17 -14.64 -8.40 7.77
C THR A 17 -14.17 -9.67 7.04
N PRO A 18 -14.45 -10.88 7.54
CA PRO A 18 -14.11 -12.08 6.79
C PRO A 18 -14.88 -12.09 5.48
N VAL A 19 -14.17 -12.31 4.38
CA VAL A 19 -14.81 -12.66 3.10
C VAL A 19 -15.47 -14.02 3.31
N ALA A 20 -16.73 -14.17 2.91
CA ALA A 20 -17.45 -15.44 3.02
C ALA A 20 -16.64 -16.54 2.32
N ASP A 21 -16.51 -17.69 2.99
CA ASP A 21 -15.59 -18.80 2.72
C ASP A 21 -15.29 -19.06 1.23
N ALA A 22 -14.16 -18.53 0.77
CA ALA A 22 -13.31 -19.27 -0.16
C ALA A 22 -12.42 -20.17 0.69
N GLN A 23 -12.97 -21.32 1.08
CA GLN A 23 -12.35 -22.48 1.72
C GLN A 23 -10.83 -22.36 1.95
N ALA A 24 -10.42 -22.13 3.20
CA ALA A 24 -9.06 -22.36 3.64
C ALA A 24 -8.79 -23.87 3.62
N SER A 25 -8.07 -24.36 2.61
CA SER A 25 -7.43 -25.67 2.69
C SER A 25 -6.03 -25.49 3.26
N GLU A 26 -5.89 -25.97 4.49
CA GLU A 26 -4.64 -26.26 5.18
C GLU A 26 -3.71 -27.10 4.30
N SER A 27 -2.70 -26.48 3.69
CA SER A 27 -1.47 -27.16 3.22
C SER A 27 -0.36 -26.12 3.08
N ALA A 28 0.47 -25.97 4.13
CA ALA A 28 1.88 -25.71 3.85
C ALA A 28 2.38 -26.85 2.94
N ASP A 29 3.11 -26.51 1.88
CA ASP A 29 3.66 -27.45 0.89
C ASP A 29 2.66 -28.16 -0.03
N GLN A 30 1.72 -27.42 -0.62
CA GLN A 30 1.36 -27.72 -2.01
C GLN A 30 1.23 -26.41 -2.78
N LYS A 31 2.33 -26.00 -3.43
CA LYS A 31 2.24 -25.06 -4.54
C LYS A 31 1.43 -25.80 -5.61
N PRO A 32 0.16 -25.47 -5.90
CA PRO A 32 -0.33 -25.82 -7.22
C PRO A 32 0.68 -25.18 -8.15
N GLU A 33 1.30 -25.98 -9.00
CA GLU A 33 2.08 -25.52 -10.13
C GLU A 33 1.14 -24.56 -10.85
N ALA A 34 1.22 -23.27 -10.48
CA ALA A 34 0.35 -22.23 -10.97
C ALA A 34 0.76 -22.13 -12.41
N THR A 35 0.07 -22.94 -13.21
CA THR A 35 0.11 -22.98 -14.66
C THR A 35 0.12 -21.54 -15.09
N ALA A 36 1.30 -21.08 -15.50
CA ALA A 36 1.70 -19.69 -15.70
C ALA A 36 0.49 -18.76 -15.82
N ASP A 37 -0.02 -18.27 -14.69
CA ASP A 37 -1.03 -17.24 -14.72
C ASP A 37 -0.34 -16.07 -15.45
N PRO A 38 -0.86 -15.66 -16.63
CA PRO A 38 -0.18 -14.65 -17.45
C PRO A 38 -0.08 -13.31 -16.74
N PHE A 39 -0.79 -13.11 -15.61
CA PHE A 39 -0.71 -11.94 -14.76
C PHE A 39 0.21 -12.13 -13.55
N LEU A 40 0.62 -13.37 -13.22
CA LEU A 40 1.60 -13.62 -12.17
C LEU A 40 3.01 -13.37 -12.72
N ARG A 41 3.62 -12.29 -12.23
CA ARG A 41 5.04 -11.99 -12.45
C ARG A 41 5.93 -12.95 -11.63
N PRO A 42 7.13 -13.31 -12.13
CA PRO A 42 8.10 -14.09 -11.36
C PRO A 42 8.44 -13.44 -10.01
N ALA A 43 8.67 -14.23 -8.97
CA ALA A 43 8.96 -13.73 -7.62
C ALA A 43 10.24 -12.87 -7.49
N GLN A 44 11.11 -12.92 -8.49
CA GLN A 44 12.33 -12.12 -8.57
C GLN A 44 12.14 -10.81 -9.36
N GLU A 45 11.00 -10.65 -10.03
CA GLU A 45 10.69 -9.45 -10.78
C GLU A 45 10.17 -8.39 -9.81
N ASP A 46 10.69 -7.18 -9.96
CA ASP A 46 10.36 -6.05 -9.09
C ASP A 46 8.91 -5.62 -9.34
N ASP A 47 8.03 -6.13 -8.49
CA ASP A 47 6.64 -5.71 -8.35
C ASP A 47 6.47 -4.95 -7.03
N ASP A 48 7.30 -3.93 -6.86
CA ASP A 48 7.24 -2.98 -5.74
C ASP A 48 6.06 -1.99 -5.87
N GLY A 49 5.29 -2.09 -6.96
CA GLY A 49 4.15 -1.23 -7.24
C GLY A 49 4.56 0.20 -7.60
N TYR A 50 5.83 0.43 -7.98
CA TYR A 50 6.29 1.77 -8.34
C TYR A 50 5.78 2.17 -9.73
N ASP A 51 4.88 3.16 -9.79
CA ASP A 51 4.57 3.84 -11.04
C ASP A 51 5.77 4.71 -11.46
N PRO A 52 6.33 4.54 -12.67
CA PRO A 52 7.43 5.37 -13.19
C PRO A 52 7.20 6.88 -13.11
N PHE A 53 5.96 7.33 -12.88
CA PHE A 53 5.62 8.74 -12.74
C PHE A 53 5.59 9.26 -11.31
N SER A 54 5.80 8.40 -10.31
CA SER A 54 5.85 8.78 -8.89
C SER A 54 7.06 9.67 -8.56
N ASP A 55 8.19 9.43 -9.23
CA ASP A 55 9.43 10.23 -9.09
C ASP A 55 9.48 11.45 -10.01
N ARG A 56 8.43 11.71 -10.80
CA ARG A 56 8.48 12.86 -11.71
C ARG A 56 8.57 14.14 -10.88
N PRO A 57 9.64 14.94 -11.09
CA PRO A 57 9.69 16.23 -10.43
C PRO A 57 8.50 17.05 -10.91
N PRO A 58 7.93 17.90 -10.04
CA PRO A 58 6.88 18.82 -10.45
C PRO A 58 7.36 19.67 -11.62
N THR A 59 6.42 20.06 -12.49
CA THR A 59 6.73 20.96 -13.59
C THR A 59 7.38 22.23 -13.03
N PRO A 60 8.53 22.67 -13.58
CA PRO A 60 9.21 23.84 -13.05
C PRO A 60 8.28 25.06 -13.18
N GLU A 61 8.15 25.79 -12.08
CA GLU A 61 7.40 27.03 -12.06
C GLU A 61 8.03 28.04 -13.04
N PRO A 62 7.22 28.76 -13.83
CA PRO A 62 7.73 29.79 -14.71
C PRO A 62 8.34 30.93 -13.87
N THR A 63 9.49 31.46 -14.31
CA THR A 63 10.22 32.52 -13.59
C THR A 63 9.47 33.84 -13.56
N PHE A 64 8.50 34.04 -14.44
CA PHE A 64 7.58 35.17 -14.47
C PHE A 64 6.18 34.68 -14.80
N GLN A 65 5.17 35.36 -14.27
CA GLN A 65 3.78 35.14 -14.67
C GLN A 65 3.55 35.89 -15.98
N GLU A 66 3.01 35.19 -16.99
CA GLU A 66 2.78 35.77 -18.33
C GLU A 66 1.80 36.96 -18.28
N ASP A 67 0.89 36.97 -17.30
CA ASP A 67 -0.02 38.08 -17.04
C ASP A 67 -0.16 38.35 -15.53
N PRO A 68 0.42 39.44 -15.00
CA PRO A 68 0.34 39.78 -13.58
C PRO A 68 -1.03 40.30 -13.11
N TRP A 69 -2.04 40.38 -13.99
CA TRP A 69 -3.38 40.93 -13.68
C TRP A 69 -4.57 40.03 -14.08
N ARG A 70 -4.33 38.75 -14.37
CA ARG A 70 -5.39 37.76 -14.67
C ARG A 70 -6.09 37.18 -13.44
#